data_AF-A0A2D7UTT2-F1
#
_entry.id   AF-A0A2D7UTT2-F1
#
_cell.length_a   1.000
_cell.length_b   1.000
_cell.length_c   1.000
_cell.angle_alpha   90.00
_cell.angle_beta   90.00
_cell.angle_gamma   90.00
#
_symmetry.space_group_name_H-M   'P 1'
#
loop_
_entity.id
_entity.type
_entity.pdbx_description
1 polymer ?
#
loop_
_entity_poly.entity_id
_entity_poly.type
_entity_poly.pdbx_seq_one_letter_code
_entity_poly.pdbx_strand_id
1 'polypeptide(L)'
;MTRDPVYSACATFANELSGQGVEHVVISPGSRSTPLTLTFAQTANIKTWVQLDERSAAFFALGLAKKTQKPVALICTSGTAAANYLPAVVEANWSETPLIVLTANRPPELRGWGAGQTIDQTNIYGSNVRWFAELPIANEPDDHWFQFAAARAFQSSMGPRPGPVHLDWPFREPLEPLNDAVLGQPSDPIHLDMAHTVLSSNKIRDLAQRLEQTPRGVVIAGPMVQGSQWRQAVKHFCTKTGYPLLAEP
;
A
#
# COMPACT_ATOMS: atom_id res chain seq x y z
N MET A 1 -29.17 -9.81 15.07
CA MET A 1 -28.92 -9.46 13.65
C MET A 1 -27.70 -10.22 13.22
N THR A 2 -27.81 -11.07 12.19
CA THR A 2 -26.65 -11.76 11.60
C THR A 2 -25.75 -10.73 10.94
N ARG A 3 -24.50 -10.66 11.39
CA ARG A 3 -23.46 -9.78 10.83
C ARG A 3 -23.21 -10.22 9.39
N ASP A 4 -23.24 -9.29 8.44
CA ASP A 4 -22.91 -9.57 7.04
C ASP A 4 -21.40 -9.86 6.96
N PRO A 5 -20.96 -11.09 6.63
CA PRO A 5 -19.56 -11.48 6.72
C PRO A 5 -18.67 -10.68 5.75
N VAL A 6 -19.21 -10.25 4.60
CA VAL A 6 -18.46 -9.48 3.61
C VAL A 6 -18.16 -8.09 4.15
N TYR A 7 -19.17 -7.40 4.67
CA TYR A 7 -19.01 -6.08 5.27
C TYR A 7 -18.24 -6.14 6.59
N SER A 8 -18.35 -7.24 7.32
CA SER A 8 -17.55 -7.52 8.51
C SER A 8 -16.05 -7.56 8.20
N ALA A 9 -15.67 -8.37 7.22
CA ALA A 9 -14.30 -8.51 6.75
C ALA A 9 -13.73 -7.20 6.21
N CYS A 10 -14.51 -6.49 5.38
CA CYS A 10 -14.11 -5.18 4.86
C CYS A 10 -13.91 -4.17 5.99
N ALA A 11 -14.85 -4.10 6.96
CA ALA A 11 -14.77 -3.15 8.07
C ALA A 11 -13.57 -3.44 8.97
N THR A 12 -13.32 -4.70 9.31
CA THR A 12 -12.14 -5.10 10.08
C THR A 12 -10.85 -4.69 9.36
N PHE A 13 -10.75 -4.95 8.05
CA PHE A 13 -9.60 -4.55 7.25
C PHE A 13 -9.41 -3.03 7.19
N ALA A 14 -10.49 -2.28 6.95
CA ALA A 14 -10.44 -0.82 6.83
C ALA A 14 -10.12 -0.14 8.17
N ASN A 15 -10.71 -0.62 9.27
CA ASN A 15 -10.43 -0.12 10.62
C ASN A 15 -8.97 -0.37 11.01
N GLU A 16 -8.42 -1.55 10.68
CA GLU A 16 -7.01 -1.85 10.91
C GLU A 16 -6.11 -0.87 10.13
N LEU A 17 -6.34 -0.67 8.82
CA LEU A 17 -5.56 0.29 8.04
C LEU A 17 -5.66 1.72 8.60
N SER A 18 -6.86 2.15 9.00
CA SER A 18 -7.07 3.45 9.66
C SER A 18 -6.26 3.55 10.96
N GLY A 19 -6.30 2.51 11.80
CA GLY A 19 -5.54 2.43 13.04
C GLY A 19 -4.02 2.41 12.87
N GLN A 20 -3.52 1.89 11.74
CA GLN A 20 -2.11 1.97 11.35
C GLN A 20 -1.71 3.35 10.81
N GLY A 21 -2.67 4.26 10.59
CA GLY A 21 -2.44 5.62 10.13
C GLY A 21 -2.61 5.84 8.63
N VAL A 22 -3.32 4.95 7.92
CA VAL A 22 -3.78 5.20 6.55
C VAL A 22 -4.94 6.20 6.59
N GLU A 23 -4.73 7.36 5.97
CA GLU A 23 -5.67 8.50 6.02
C GLU A 23 -6.42 8.71 4.70
N HIS A 24 -5.96 8.08 3.62
CA HIS A 24 -6.44 8.37 2.27
C HIS A 24 -6.70 7.11 1.46
N VAL A 25 -7.86 7.10 0.81
CA VAL A 25 -8.26 6.03 -0.11
C VAL A 25 -8.79 6.63 -1.40
N VAL A 26 -8.21 6.23 -2.52
CA VAL A 26 -8.63 6.65 -3.86
C VAL A 26 -9.45 5.52 -4.48
N ILE A 27 -10.65 5.86 -4.94
CA ILE A 27 -11.66 4.89 -5.36
C ILE A 27 -12.01 5.12 -6.83
N SER A 28 -11.79 4.08 -7.63
CA SER A 28 -12.35 3.97 -8.97
C SER A 28 -13.62 3.12 -8.90
N PRO A 29 -14.80 3.70 -9.13
CA PRO A 29 -16.07 3.06 -8.80
C PRO A 29 -16.40 1.89 -9.74
N GLY A 30 -17.06 0.86 -9.20
CA GLY A 30 -17.62 -0.24 -9.97
C GLY A 30 -18.37 -1.23 -9.10
N SER A 31 -19.23 -2.05 -9.72
CA SER A 31 -20.17 -2.91 -8.99
C SER A 31 -19.47 -3.93 -8.09
N ARG A 32 -18.40 -4.61 -8.56
CA ARG A 32 -17.74 -5.66 -7.77
C ARG A 32 -17.02 -5.10 -6.55
N SER A 33 -16.58 -3.84 -6.58
CA SER A 33 -15.91 -3.18 -5.47
C SER A 33 -16.86 -2.52 -4.46
N THR A 34 -18.19 -2.63 -4.65
CA THR A 34 -19.20 -2.04 -3.75
C THR A 34 -18.93 -2.29 -2.27
N PRO A 35 -18.60 -3.51 -1.80
CA PRO A 35 -18.30 -3.73 -0.39
C PRO A 35 -17.16 -2.85 0.14
N LEU A 36 -16.01 -2.84 -0.57
CA LEU A 36 -14.86 -2.01 -0.20
C LEU A 36 -15.22 -0.52 -0.26
N THR A 37 -15.85 -0.07 -1.34
CA THR A 37 -16.19 1.34 -1.54
C THR A 37 -17.08 1.87 -0.44
N LEU A 38 -18.15 1.14 -0.10
CA LEU A 38 -19.10 1.57 0.94
C LEU A 38 -18.48 1.51 2.33
N THR A 39 -17.70 0.47 2.65
CA THR A 39 -16.99 0.38 3.93
C THR A 39 -16.01 1.54 4.11
N PHE A 40 -15.08 1.74 3.17
CA PHE A 40 -14.06 2.78 3.30
C PHE A 40 -14.63 4.20 3.30
N ALA A 41 -15.79 4.42 2.68
CA ALA A 41 -16.51 5.70 2.75
C ALA A 41 -17.06 6.02 4.15
N GLN A 42 -17.23 5.01 4.99
CA GLN A 42 -17.78 5.15 6.35
C GLN A 42 -16.74 4.91 7.46
N THR A 43 -15.54 4.45 7.11
CA THR A 43 -14.44 4.24 8.06
C THR A 43 -13.93 5.57 8.63
N ALA A 44 -13.84 5.67 9.96
CA ALA A 44 -13.32 6.84 10.64
C ALA A 44 -11.85 7.14 10.25
N ASN A 45 -11.49 8.42 10.26
CA ASN A 45 -10.13 8.92 9.94
C ASN A 45 -9.64 8.64 8.51
N ILE A 46 -10.49 8.07 7.65
CA ILE A 46 -10.21 7.90 6.22
C ILE A 46 -10.93 8.98 5.42
N LYS A 47 -10.18 9.65 4.55
CA LYS A 47 -10.72 10.50 3.50
C LYS A 47 -10.72 9.76 2.18
N THR A 48 -11.90 9.63 1.58
CA THR A 48 -12.07 9.01 0.26
C THR A 48 -11.99 10.03 -0.87
N TRP A 49 -11.46 9.61 -2.02
CA TRP A 49 -11.33 10.40 -3.24
C TRP A 49 -11.84 9.58 -4.41
N VAL A 50 -12.96 9.99 -5.01
CA VAL A 50 -13.50 9.27 -6.17
C VAL A 50 -12.86 9.81 -7.46
N GLN A 51 -12.30 8.90 -8.26
CA GLN A 51 -11.66 9.19 -9.54
C GLN A 51 -12.18 8.20 -10.58
N LEU A 52 -12.67 8.69 -11.73
CA LEU A 52 -13.33 7.82 -12.71
C LEU A 52 -12.36 7.04 -13.60
N ASP A 53 -11.25 7.66 -14.00
CA ASP A 53 -10.22 7.03 -14.82
C ASP A 53 -9.20 6.37 -13.89
N GLU A 54 -9.11 5.03 -13.92
CA GLU A 54 -8.27 4.26 -13.00
C GLU A 54 -6.79 4.62 -13.11
N ARG A 55 -6.29 4.86 -14.33
CA ARG A 55 -4.89 5.23 -14.52
C ARG A 55 -4.59 6.56 -13.82
N SER A 56 -5.48 7.52 -13.97
CA SER A 56 -5.40 8.84 -13.34
C SER A 56 -5.57 8.75 -11.82
N ALA A 57 -6.50 7.92 -11.35
CA ALA A 57 -6.70 7.61 -9.94
C ALA A 57 -5.41 7.08 -9.28
N ALA A 58 -4.72 6.16 -9.96
CA ALA A 58 -3.51 5.55 -9.44
C ALA A 58 -2.34 6.54 -9.36
N PHE A 59 -2.17 7.42 -10.35
CA PHE A 59 -1.18 8.50 -10.28
C PHE A 59 -1.56 9.58 -9.24
N PHE A 60 -2.84 9.85 -9.04
CA PHE A 60 -3.31 10.72 -7.97
C PHE A 60 -2.95 10.15 -6.60
N ALA A 61 -3.20 8.85 -6.36
CA ALA A 61 -2.78 8.17 -5.13
C ALA A 61 -1.26 8.17 -4.94
N LEU A 62 -0.49 7.92 -6.00
CA LEU A 62 0.97 8.01 -5.98
C LEU A 62 1.44 9.40 -5.53
N GLY A 63 0.90 10.47 -6.12
CA GLY A 63 1.25 11.83 -5.75
C GLY A 63 0.90 12.15 -4.29
N LEU A 64 -0.25 11.66 -3.83
CA LEU A 64 -0.69 11.81 -2.45
C LEU A 64 0.25 11.08 -1.48
N ALA A 65 0.62 9.82 -1.77
CA ALA A 65 1.58 9.05 -0.99
C ALA A 65 2.97 9.70 -0.96
N LYS A 66 3.45 10.21 -2.11
CA LYS A 66 4.71 11.00 -2.18
C LYS A 66 4.63 12.25 -1.31
N LYS A 67 3.47 12.92 -1.23
CA LYS A 67 3.31 14.14 -0.44
C LYS A 67 3.22 13.87 1.05
N THR A 68 2.48 12.84 1.46
CA THR A 68 2.22 12.52 2.86
C THR A 68 3.30 11.65 3.48
N GLN A 69 4.09 10.94 2.66
CA GLN A 69 5.04 9.91 3.11
C GLN A 69 4.34 8.80 3.93
N LYS A 70 3.07 8.55 3.62
CA LYS A 70 2.22 7.51 4.22
C LYS A 70 1.58 6.67 3.13
N PRO A 71 1.21 5.40 3.40
CA PRO A 71 0.49 4.59 2.43
C PRO A 71 -0.84 5.22 2.05
N VAL A 72 -1.17 5.15 0.75
CA VAL A 72 -2.49 5.50 0.22
C VAL A 72 -3.10 4.25 -0.37
N ALA A 73 -4.35 3.93 0.01
CA ALA A 73 -5.05 2.80 -0.58
C ALA A 73 -5.71 3.17 -1.91
N LEU A 74 -5.77 2.22 -2.82
CA LEU A 74 -6.41 2.31 -4.13
C LEU A 74 -7.46 1.22 -4.24
N ILE A 75 -8.70 1.56 -4.57
CA ILE A 75 -9.78 0.58 -4.77
C ILE A 75 -10.23 0.64 -6.23
N CYS A 76 -10.34 -0.50 -6.89
CA CYS A 76 -11.06 -0.59 -8.16
C CYS A 76 -11.85 -1.90 -8.29
N THR A 77 -12.76 -1.94 -9.26
CA THR A 77 -13.52 -3.13 -9.63
C THR A 77 -12.66 -4.14 -10.42
N SER A 78 -13.26 -5.26 -10.80
CA SER A 78 -12.59 -6.29 -11.60
C SER A 78 -12.34 -5.89 -13.05
N GLY A 79 -11.55 -6.68 -13.76
CA GLY A 79 -11.28 -6.52 -15.19
C GLY A 79 -10.18 -5.50 -15.47
N THR A 80 -10.32 -4.76 -16.56
CA THR A 80 -9.31 -3.79 -17.04
C THR A 80 -9.05 -2.65 -16.06
N ALA A 81 -9.95 -2.41 -15.10
CA ALA A 81 -9.76 -1.45 -14.02
C ALA A 81 -8.47 -1.73 -13.22
N ALA A 82 -8.19 -3.00 -12.91
CA ALA A 82 -6.94 -3.41 -12.27
C ALA A 82 -5.73 -3.19 -13.20
N ALA A 83 -5.85 -3.54 -14.48
CA ALA A 83 -4.77 -3.35 -15.45
C ALA A 83 -4.38 -1.86 -15.62
N ASN A 84 -5.34 -0.93 -15.53
CA ASN A 84 -5.09 0.50 -15.63
C ASN A 84 -4.27 1.07 -14.46
N TYR A 85 -4.19 0.37 -13.32
CA TYR A 85 -3.31 0.77 -12.21
C TYR A 85 -1.84 0.43 -12.46
N LEU A 86 -1.52 -0.48 -13.39
CA LEU A 86 -0.16 -0.98 -13.63
C LEU A 86 0.90 0.12 -13.80
N PRO A 87 0.68 1.20 -14.60
CA PRO A 87 1.71 2.22 -14.78
C PRO A 87 2.12 2.91 -13.48
N ALA A 88 1.14 3.24 -12.62
CA ALA A 88 1.42 3.88 -11.35
C ALA A 88 1.99 2.91 -10.31
N VAL A 89 1.62 1.63 -10.36
CA VAL A 89 2.22 0.58 -9.52
C VAL A 89 3.69 0.37 -9.89
N VAL A 90 4.04 0.33 -11.17
CA VAL A 90 5.44 0.27 -11.62
C VAL A 90 6.20 1.50 -11.14
N GLU A 91 5.66 2.70 -11.31
CA GLU A 91 6.30 3.92 -10.80
C GLU A 91 6.48 3.86 -9.27
N ALA A 92 5.45 3.48 -8.52
CA ALA A 92 5.52 3.37 -7.06
C ALA A 92 6.58 2.36 -6.59
N ASN A 93 6.78 1.27 -7.34
CA ASN A 93 7.81 0.29 -7.07
C ASN A 93 9.21 0.91 -7.10
N TRP A 94 9.51 1.64 -8.17
CA TRP A 94 10.83 2.22 -8.44
C TRP A 94 11.08 3.52 -7.68
N SER A 95 10.03 4.29 -7.42
CA SER A 95 10.09 5.51 -6.60
C SER A 95 9.93 5.24 -5.10
N GLU A 96 9.97 3.98 -4.68
CA GLU A 96 9.80 3.52 -3.30
C GLU A 96 8.64 4.22 -2.59
N THR A 97 7.48 4.26 -3.24
CA THR A 97 6.29 4.98 -2.74
C THR A 97 5.24 3.98 -2.24
N PRO A 98 4.77 4.10 -1.00
CA PRO A 98 3.85 3.13 -0.41
C PRO A 98 2.44 3.27 -0.99
N LEU A 99 1.95 2.21 -1.63
CA LEU A 99 0.56 2.11 -2.09
C LEU A 99 -0.05 0.78 -1.61
N ILE A 100 -1.33 0.80 -1.26
CA ILE A 100 -2.08 -0.42 -0.90
C ILE A 100 -3.16 -0.61 -1.96
N VAL A 101 -2.90 -1.46 -2.95
CA VAL A 101 -3.82 -1.71 -4.07
C VAL A 101 -4.82 -2.79 -3.70
N LEU A 102 -6.10 -2.45 -3.74
CA LEU A 102 -7.24 -3.31 -3.43
C LEU A 102 -8.06 -3.50 -4.72
N THR A 103 -7.98 -4.67 -5.34
CA THR A 103 -8.77 -4.98 -6.53
C THR A 103 -9.92 -5.88 -6.14
N ALA A 104 -11.14 -5.51 -6.51
CA ALA A 104 -12.25 -6.44 -6.40
C ALA A 104 -12.19 -7.47 -7.55
N ASN A 105 -12.57 -8.71 -7.26
CA ASN A 105 -12.57 -9.80 -8.21
C ASN A 105 -13.82 -10.66 -8.04
N ARG A 106 -14.11 -11.48 -9.05
CA ARG A 106 -15.10 -12.55 -8.94
C ARG A 106 -14.58 -13.66 -8.03
N PRO A 107 -15.47 -14.46 -7.43
CA PRO A 107 -15.05 -15.63 -6.67
C PRO A 107 -14.43 -16.68 -7.60
N PRO A 108 -13.54 -17.58 -7.11
CA PRO A 108 -12.80 -18.52 -7.95
C PRO A 108 -13.65 -19.32 -8.93
N GLU A 109 -14.85 -19.74 -8.53
CA GLU A 109 -15.79 -20.51 -9.36
C GLU A 109 -16.33 -19.74 -10.58
N LEU A 110 -16.17 -18.41 -10.63
CA LEU A 110 -16.64 -17.55 -11.72
C LEU A 110 -15.50 -17.00 -12.60
N ARG A 111 -14.29 -17.55 -12.51
CA ARG A 111 -13.12 -17.11 -13.29
C ARG A 111 -12.77 -18.09 -14.41
N GLY A 112 -12.15 -17.59 -15.48
CA GLY A 112 -11.53 -18.43 -16.52
C GLY A 112 -12.47 -19.07 -17.54
N TRP A 113 -13.77 -18.77 -17.52
CA TRP A 113 -14.75 -19.33 -18.47
C TRP A 113 -15.53 -18.27 -19.28
N GLY A 114 -15.02 -17.04 -19.33
CA GLY A 114 -15.60 -15.96 -20.14
C GLY A 114 -16.71 -15.15 -19.47
N ALA A 115 -16.81 -15.21 -18.13
CA ALA A 115 -17.70 -14.32 -17.39
C ALA A 115 -17.35 -12.84 -17.66
N GLY A 116 -18.37 -12.02 -17.89
CA GLY A 116 -18.16 -10.59 -18.19
C GLY A 116 -17.36 -9.88 -17.09
N GLN A 117 -16.45 -8.99 -17.53
CA GLN A 117 -15.55 -8.21 -16.68
C GLN A 117 -14.62 -9.07 -15.79
N THR A 118 -14.17 -10.21 -16.33
CA THR A 118 -13.10 -11.03 -15.72
C THR A 118 -11.85 -11.02 -16.60
N ILE A 119 -10.70 -10.88 -15.95
CA ILE A 119 -9.38 -11.15 -16.52
C ILE A 119 -8.61 -12.01 -15.51
N ASP A 120 -7.44 -12.52 -15.89
CA ASP A 120 -6.51 -13.06 -14.91
C ASP A 120 -5.91 -11.89 -14.10
N GLN A 121 -6.46 -11.65 -12.92
CA GLN A 121 -5.99 -10.63 -11.97
C GLN A 121 -4.93 -11.17 -11.02
N THR A 122 -4.75 -12.49 -10.95
CA THR A 122 -3.86 -13.11 -10.00
C THR A 122 -2.43 -12.68 -10.31
N ASN A 123 -1.80 -11.98 -9.36
CA ASN A 123 -0.44 -11.46 -9.51
C ASN A 123 -0.24 -10.56 -10.76
N ILE A 124 -1.26 -9.82 -11.18
CA ILE A 124 -1.23 -8.99 -12.41
C ILE A 124 -0.10 -7.96 -12.43
N TYR A 125 0.36 -7.48 -11.26
CA TYR A 125 1.47 -6.53 -11.15
C TYR A 125 2.86 -7.21 -11.03
N GLY A 126 2.90 -8.53 -10.88
CA GLY A 126 4.12 -9.33 -10.81
C GLY A 126 5.13 -8.83 -9.78
N SER A 127 6.39 -8.72 -10.19
CA SER A 127 7.49 -8.26 -9.31
C SER A 127 7.44 -6.77 -8.95
N ASN A 128 6.41 -6.04 -9.37
CA ASN A 128 6.28 -4.62 -9.03
C ASN A 128 5.71 -4.39 -7.64
N VAL A 129 5.18 -5.40 -6.97
CA VAL A 129 4.66 -5.28 -5.60
C VAL A 129 5.57 -5.94 -4.57
N ARG A 130 5.60 -5.38 -3.36
CA ARG A 130 6.32 -5.94 -2.20
C ARG A 130 5.64 -7.20 -1.68
N TRP A 131 4.31 -7.24 -1.78
CA TRP A 131 3.49 -8.35 -1.35
C TRP A 131 2.22 -8.43 -2.19
N PHE A 132 1.87 -9.63 -2.59
CA PHE A 132 0.60 -9.99 -3.21
C PHE A 132 -0.11 -11.01 -2.34
N ALA A 133 -1.42 -10.85 -2.16
CA ALA A 133 -2.29 -11.89 -1.62
C ALA A 133 -3.67 -11.83 -2.26
N GLU A 134 -4.18 -13.01 -2.64
CA GLU A 134 -5.61 -13.19 -2.84
C GLU A 134 -6.26 -13.47 -1.47
N LEU A 135 -7.27 -12.70 -1.10
CA LEU A 135 -7.96 -12.87 0.17
C LEU A 135 -8.95 -14.05 0.08
N PRO A 136 -9.27 -14.73 1.20
CA PRO A 136 -10.31 -15.74 1.21
C PRO A 136 -11.67 -15.10 0.95
N ILE A 137 -12.62 -15.91 0.46
CA ILE A 137 -14.02 -15.51 0.42
C ILE A 137 -14.49 -15.26 1.85
N ALA A 138 -15.07 -14.08 2.12
CA ALA A 138 -15.66 -13.78 3.42
C ALA A 138 -16.99 -14.54 3.61
N ASN A 139 -16.91 -15.77 4.11
CA ASN A 139 -18.04 -16.65 4.40
C ASN A 139 -18.08 -17.16 5.84
N GLU A 140 -16.97 -17.10 6.56
CA GLU A 140 -16.83 -17.57 7.95
C GLU A 140 -16.66 -16.39 8.93
N PRO A 141 -17.00 -16.57 10.21
CA PRO A 141 -17.04 -15.49 11.20
C PRO A 141 -15.67 -15.02 11.71
N ASP A 142 -14.56 -15.63 11.28
CA ASP A 142 -13.22 -15.22 11.73
C ASP A 142 -12.64 -14.09 10.88
N ASP A 143 -12.90 -12.86 11.31
CA ASP A 143 -12.36 -11.66 10.68
C ASP A 143 -10.86 -11.43 10.99
N HIS A 144 -10.25 -12.19 11.92
CA HIS A 144 -8.88 -11.95 12.38
C HIS A 144 -7.87 -12.06 11.23
N TRP A 145 -8.15 -12.94 10.26
CA TRP A 145 -7.33 -13.06 9.07
C TRP A 145 -7.29 -11.74 8.26
N PHE A 146 -8.43 -11.04 8.12
CA PHE A 146 -8.51 -9.76 7.42
C PHE A 146 -7.81 -8.64 8.18
N GLN A 147 -7.89 -8.65 9.51
CA GLN A 147 -7.11 -7.73 10.35
C GLN A 147 -5.61 -7.96 10.13
N PHE A 148 -5.15 -9.21 10.19
CA PHE A 148 -3.75 -9.54 9.98
C PHE A 148 -3.27 -9.20 8.56
N ALA A 149 -4.13 -9.41 7.55
CA ALA A 149 -3.85 -9.04 6.17
C ALA A 149 -3.67 -7.51 6.01
N ALA A 150 -4.50 -6.70 6.67
CA ALA A 150 -4.35 -5.24 6.67
C ALA A 150 -3.06 -4.80 7.37
N ALA A 151 -2.76 -5.34 8.55
CA ALA A 151 -1.51 -5.04 9.27
C ALA A 151 -0.27 -5.41 8.44
N ARG A 152 -0.29 -6.59 7.80
CA ARG A 152 0.78 -7.02 6.89
C ARG A 152 0.88 -6.16 5.63
N ALA A 153 -0.25 -5.72 5.07
CA ALA A 153 -0.27 -4.81 3.92
C ALA A 153 0.44 -3.51 4.26
N PHE A 154 0.10 -2.92 5.40
CA PHE A 154 0.72 -1.71 5.91
C PHE A 154 2.23 -1.91 6.11
N GLN A 155 2.63 -2.92 6.89
CA GLN A 155 4.03 -3.24 7.18
C GLN A 155 4.85 -3.45 5.89
N SER A 156 4.32 -4.24 4.95
CA SER A 156 5.02 -4.57 3.69
C SER A 156 5.13 -3.35 2.76
N SER A 157 4.16 -2.43 2.80
CA SER A 157 4.19 -1.20 2.01
C SER A 157 5.20 -0.18 2.56
N MET A 158 5.48 -0.22 3.86
CA MET A 158 6.32 0.72 4.59
C MET A 158 7.71 0.19 4.96
N GLY A 159 8.01 -1.08 4.61
CA GLY A 159 9.25 -1.76 5.01
C GLY A 159 10.53 -1.04 4.56
N PRO A 160 11.73 -1.62 4.79
CA PRO A 160 13.01 -0.98 4.48
C PRO A 160 13.13 -0.41 3.07
N ARG A 161 12.43 -1.02 2.10
CA ARG A 161 12.13 -0.45 0.79
C ARG A 161 10.63 -0.27 0.65
N PRO A 162 10.09 0.93 0.93
CA PRO A 162 8.67 1.18 0.74
C PRO A 162 8.25 0.92 -0.70
N GLY A 163 6.97 0.66 -0.92
CA GLY A 163 6.47 0.32 -2.25
C GLY A 163 5.03 -0.19 -2.24
N PRO A 164 4.50 -0.52 -3.42
CA PRO A 164 3.13 -0.97 -3.54
C PRO A 164 2.96 -2.41 -3.03
N VAL A 165 1.79 -2.69 -2.46
CA VAL A 165 1.29 -4.05 -2.17
C VAL A 165 -0.05 -4.24 -2.88
N HIS A 166 -0.43 -5.49 -3.16
CA HIS A 166 -1.67 -5.81 -3.86
C HIS A 166 -2.47 -6.90 -3.15
N LEU A 167 -3.71 -6.57 -2.84
CA LEU A 167 -4.69 -7.45 -2.24
C LEU A 167 -5.83 -7.64 -3.23
N ASP A 168 -6.02 -8.86 -3.71
CA ASP A 168 -7.14 -9.22 -4.59
C ASP A 168 -8.30 -9.77 -3.76
N TRP A 169 -9.46 -9.12 -3.86
CA TRP A 169 -10.63 -9.38 -3.03
C TRP A 169 -11.71 -10.13 -3.83
N PRO A 170 -11.90 -11.44 -3.60
CA PRO A 170 -12.97 -12.16 -4.25
C PRO A 170 -14.31 -11.91 -3.55
N PHE A 171 -15.25 -11.28 -4.26
CA PHE A 171 -16.60 -11.03 -3.74
C PHE A 171 -17.65 -11.88 -4.44
N ARG A 172 -18.39 -12.68 -3.68
CA ARG A 172 -19.61 -13.34 -4.13
C ARG A 172 -20.81 -12.39 -4.00
N GLU A 173 -21.78 -12.52 -4.90
CA GLU A 173 -23.05 -11.82 -4.75
C GLU A 173 -23.86 -12.40 -3.57
N PRO A 174 -24.68 -11.59 -2.88
CA PRO A 174 -24.95 -10.16 -3.14
C PRO A 174 -23.82 -9.23 -2.69
N LEU A 175 -23.64 -8.14 -3.43
CA LEU A 175 -22.56 -7.14 -3.19
C LEU A 175 -23.03 -5.94 -2.38
N GLU A 176 -24.34 -5.73 -2.34
CA GLU A 176 -24.99 -4.71 -1.52
C GLU A 176 -25.20 -5.26 -0.10
N PRO A 177 -25.20 -4.39 0.92
CA PRO A 177 -25.31 -4.84 2.29
C PRO A 177 -26.69 -5.46 2.51
N LEU A 178 -26.72 -6.64 3.13
CA LEU A 178 -27.97 -7.39 3.34
C LEU A 178 -28.93 -6.75 4.37
N ASN A 179 -28.46 -5.79 5.18
CA ASN A 179 -29.20 -5.05 6.22
C ASN A 179 -28.52 -3.69 6.48
N ASP A 180 -28.98 -2.91 7.48
CA ASP A 180 -28.18 -1.84 8.11
C ASP A 180 -26.92 -2.46 8.74
N ALA A 181 -25.94 -2.78 7.91
CA ALA A 181 -24.70 -3.43 8.31
C ALA A 181 -23.98 -2.50 9.28
N VAL A 182 -24.01 -2.84 10.56
CA VAL A 182 -23.21 -2.16 11.57
C VAL A 182 -21.76 -2.49 11.26
N LEU A 183 -21.00 -1.48 10.81
CA LEU A 183 -19.56 -1.58 10.72
C LEU A 183 -19.04 -2.03 12.08
N GLY A 184 -18.21 -3.07 12.09
CA GLY A 184 -17.64 -3.61 13.32
C GLY A 184 -16.97 -2.50 14.13
N GLN A 185 -17.06 -2.59 15.46
CA GLN A 185 -16.32 -1.68 16.33
C GLN A 185 -14.81 -1.83 16.03
N PRO A 186 -14.05 -0.72 15.99
CA PRO A 186 -12.61 -0.80 15.83
C PRO A 186 -11.98 -1.68 16.92
N SER A 187 -11.13 -2.62 16.51
CA SER A 187 -10.23 -3.35 17.40
C SER A 187 -8.90 -2.62 17.55
N ASP A 188 -8.13 -2.97 18.57
CA ASP A 188 -6.75 -2.48 18.70
C ASP A 188 -5.92 -2.91 17.49
N PRO A 189 -5.16 -1.99 16.87
CA PRO A 189 -4.33 -2.32 15.71
C PRO A 189 -3.27 -3.36 16.02
N ILE A 190 -3.01 -4.26 15.06
CA ILE A 190 -1.95 -5.26 15.17
C ILE A 190 -0.61 -4.59 14.84
N HIS A 191 0.20 -4.33 15.86
CA HIS A 191 1.54 -3.79 15.65
C HIS A 191 2.53 -4.89 15.22
N LEU A 192 2.92 -4.86 13.94
CA LEU A 192 4.01 -5.67 13.42
C LEU A 192 5.31 -4.85 13.43
N ASP A 193 6.41 -5.46 13.90
CA ASP A 193 7.71 -4.78 13.95
C ASP A 193 8.19 -4.36 12.56
N MET A 194 8.65 -3.12 12.44
CA MET A 194 9.28 -2.62 11.22
C MET A 194 10.77 -2.95 11.26
N ALA A 195 11.24 -3.67 10.25
CA ALA A 195 12.66 -3.93 10.12
C ALA A 195 13.41 -2.63 9.81
N HIS A 196 14.49 -2.36 10.53
CA HIS A 196 15.40 -1.26 10.26
C HIS A 196 16.77 -1.82 9.85
N THR A 197 17.26 -1.42 8.68
CA THR A 197 18.59 -1.81 8.23
C THR A 197 19.64 -0.92 8.88
N VAL A 198 20.53 -1.52 9.66
CA VAL A 198 21.65 -0.84 10.30
C VAL A 198 22.98 -1.48 9.92
N LEU A 199 24.02 -0.67 9.77
CA LEU A 199 25.39 -1.16 9.63
C LEU A 199 25.95 -1.52 11.01
N SER A 200 26.74 -2.58 11.08
CA SER A 200 27.45 -2.93 12.31
C SER A 200 28.54 -1.90 12.62
N SER A 201 28.86 -1.71 13.91
CA SER A 201 29.87 -0.75 14.35
C SER A 201 31.25 -0.97 13.73
N ASN A 202 31.62 -2.23 13.46
CA ASN A 202 32.87 -2.56 12.79
C ASN A 202 32.87 -2.07 11.32
N LYS A 203 31.79 -2.32 10.57
CA LYS A 203 31.67 -1.83 9.19
C LYS A 203 31.68 -0.30 9.12
N ILE A 204 31.05 0.38 10.09
CA ILE A 204 31.09 1.84 10.19
C ILE A 204 32.53 2.34 10.41
N ARG A 205 33.27 1.71 11.33
CA ARG A 205 34.68 2.06 11.60
C ARG A 205 35.56 1.84 10.37
N ASP A 206 35.40 0.72 9.69
CA ASP A 206 36.16 0.40 8.48
C ASP A 206 35.89 1.41 7.36
N LEU A 207 34.63 1.83 7.18
CA LEU A 207 34.27 2.87 6.22
C LEU A 207 34.87 4.22 6.58
N ALA A 208 34.80 4.62 7.85
CA ALA A 208 35.38 5.88 8.32
C ALA A 208 36.90 5.93 8.07
N GLN A 209 37.64 4.87 8.41
CA GLN A 209 39.08 4.81 8.18
C GLN A 209 39.45 4.89 6.70
N ARG A 210 38.67 4.22 5.82
CA ARG A 210 38.88 4.31 4.36
C ARG A 210 38.65 5.73 3.82
N LEU A 211 37.63 6.42 4.33
CA LEU A 211 37.32 7.79 3.95
C LEU A 211 38.39 8.78 4.43
N GLU A 212 38.91 8.61 5.65
CA GLU A 212 40.03 9.41 6.17
C GLU A 212 41.30 9.29 5.32
N GLN A 213 41.56 8.09 4.77
CA GLN A 213 42.70 7.83 3.88
C GLN A 213 42.46 8.29 2.43
N THR A 214 41.26 8.76 2.11
CA THR A 214 40.87 9.17 0.76
C THR A 214 40.57 10.67 0.72
N PRO A 215 41.56 11.56 0.54
CA PRO A 215 41.35 13.00 0.65
C PRO A 215 40.55 13.61 -0.53
N ARG A 216 40.33 12.85 -1.61
CA ARG A 216 39.65 13.31 -2.83
C ARG A 216 38.42 12.44 -3.11
N GLY A 217 37.32 12.73 -2.43
CA GLY A 217 36.02 12.11 -2.67
C GLY A 217 35.00 13.07 -3.25
N VAL A 218 33.87 12.53 -3.70
CA VAL A 218 32.67 13.26 -4.10
C VAL A 218 31.47 12.54 -3.53
N VAL A 219 30.46 13.28 -3.07
CA VAL A 219 29.18 12.75 -2.63
C VAL A 219 28.17 12.96 -3.75
N ILE A 220 27.50 11.91 -4.18
CA ILE A 220 26.40 11.98 -5.15
C ILE A 220 25.12 11.65 -4.38
N ALA A 221 24.17 12.59 -4.34
CA ALA A 221 22.90 12.41 -3.66
C ALA A 221 21.75 12.50 -4.67
N GLY A 222 21.10 11.36 -4.91
CA GLY A 222 19.85 11.29 -5.67
C GLY A 222 18.63 11.71 -4.84
N PRO A 223 17.40 11.45 -5.32
CA PRO A 223 16.17 11.85 -4.67
C PRO A 223 16.08 11.39 -3.21
N MET A 224 15.94 12.36 -2.31
CA MET A 224 15.97 12.16 -0.85
C MET A 224 14.55 11.98 -0.31
N VAL A 225 13.95 10.80 -0.51
CA VAL A 225 12.53 10.53 -0.20
C VAL A 225 12.24 10.56 1.31
N GLN A 226 13.22 10.15 2.14
CA GLN A 226 13.11 10.11 3.62
C GLN A 226 13.19 11.48 4.33
N GLY A 227 12.97 12.58 3.61
CA GLY A 227 12.73 13.90 4.21
C GLY A 227 13.96 14.60 4.81
N SER A 228 13.73 15.41 5.85
CA SER A 228 14.71 16.37 6.39
C SER A 228 15.90 15.72 7.12
N GLN A 229 15.71 14.54 7.73
CA GLN A 229 16.78 13.83 8.45
C GLN A 229 17.91 13.42 7.51
N TRP A 230 17.58 12.86 6.34
CA TRP A 230 18.57 12.45 5.35
C TRP A 230 19.36 13.65 4.81
N ARG A 231 18.68 14.78 4.56
CA ARG A 231 19.33 16.05 4.15
C ARG A 231 20.35 16.53 5.17
N GLN A 232 20.00 16.47 6.46
CA GLN A 232 20.92 16.86 7.53
C GLN A 232 22.11 15.90 7.65
N ALA A 233 21.88 14.60 7.52
CA ALA A 233 22.93 13.59 7.57
C ALA A 233 23.96 13.77 6.44
N VAL A 234 23.50 13.94 5.19
CA VAL A 234 24.39 14.19 4.04
C VAL A 234 25.14 15.50 4.20
N LYS A 235 24.47 16.57 4.66
CA LYS A 235 25.13 17.85 4.93
C LYS A 235 26.25 17.69 5.98
N HIS A 236 25.94 17.02 7.09
CA HIS A 236 26.93 16.79 8.15
C HIS A 236 28.12 15.98 7.64
N PHE A 237 27.86 14.94 6.86
CA PHE A 237 28.89 14.11 6.24
C PHE A 237 29.80 14.92 5.29
N CYS A 238 29.23 15.76 4.43
CA CYS A 238 30.00 16.62 3.53
C CYS A 238 30.83 17.64 4.31
N THR A 239 30.28 18.27 5.37
CA THR A 239 31.02 19.20 6.23
C THR A 239 32.22 18.52 6.91
N LYS A 240 32.05 17.28 7.36
CA LYS A 240 33.11 16.53 8.06
C LYS A 240 34.23 16.05 7.13
N THR A 241 33.86 15.62 5.93
CA THR A 241 34.81 15.06 4.96
C THR A 241 35.45 16.11 4.05
N GLY A 242 34.81 17.28 3.89
CA GLY A 242 35.19 18.28 2.92
C GLY A 242 34.87 17.91 1.47
N TYR A 243 34.16 16.81 1.24
CA TYR A 243 33.81 16.37 -0.11
C TYR A 243 32.74 17.27 -0.73
N PRO A 244 32.87 17.63 -2.03
CA PRO A 244 31.80 18.30 -2.77
C PRO A 244 30.58 17.38 -2.91
N LEU A 245 29.39 18.00 -2.91
CA LEU A 245 28.11 17.34 -3.10
C LEU A 245 27.57 17.63 -4.52
N LEU A 246 27.31 16.57 -5.28
CA LEU A 246 26.52 16.60 -6.49
C LEU A 246 25.09 16.16 -6.13
N ALA A 247 24.20 17.14 -5.97
CA ALA A 247 22.80 16.90 -5.64
C ALA A 247 21.96 16.88 -6.92
N GLU A 248 21.27 15.76 -7.14
CA GLU A 248 20.22 15.67 -8.14
C GLU A 248 19.00 16.53 -7.70
N PRO A 249 18.32 17.22 -8.64
CA PRO A 249 17.15 18.05 -8.33
C PRO A 249 16.00 17.34 -7.60
#